data_AF-A0A0J7XTJ6-F1
#
_entry.id   AF-A0A0J7XTJ6-F1
#
_cell.length_a   1.000
_cell.length_b   1.000
_cell.length_c   1.000
_cell.angle_alpha   90.00
_cell.angle_beta   90.00
_cell.angle_gamma   90.00
#
_symmetry.space_group_name_H-M   'P 1'
#
loop_
_entity.id
_entity.type
_entity.pdbx_description
1 polymer ?
#
loop_
_entity_poly.entity_id
_entity_poly.type
_entity_poly.pdbx_seq_one_letter_code
_entity_poly.pdbx_strand_id
1 'polypeptide(L)'
;MLWLWAAVMVALTAIYAWATFAFGLRFSNLTYRGVLTNGPYRFTRHPAYLSKNLFWWTSTLPFIVTNGSLTDAVRNTVLLGVVSGIYYWRARTEEAHLLGEDAKYREYHAWMAQNALITGTFGRLLAMLPKGTK
;
A
#
# COMPACT_ATOMS: atom_id res chain seq x y z
N MET A 1 -25.74 7.05 5.24
CA MET A 1 -24.54 6.64 6.02
C MET A 1 -23.92 5.35 5.48
N LEU A 2 -24.61 4.20 5.48
CA LEU A 2 -24.05 2.93 4.98
C LEU A 2 -23.63 2.94 3.50
N TRP A 3 -24.34 3.67 2.65
CA TRP A 3 -24.00 3.82 1.23
C TRP A 3 -22.63 4.46 0.99
N LEU A 4 -22.22 5.40 1.84
CA LEU A 4 -20.89 6.01 1.74
C LEU A 4 -19.80 4.97 2.05
N TRP A 5 -20.04 4.13 3.05
CA TRP A 5 -19.11 3.05 3.40
C TRP A 5 -19.00 2.00 2.30
N ALA A 6 -20.15 1.60 1.74
CA ALA A 6 -20.19 0.71 0.57
C ALA A 6 -19.43 1.32 -0.62
N ALA A 7 -19.63 2.62 -0.89
CA ALA A 7 -18.91 3.33 -1.94
C ALA A 7 -17.39 3.33 -1.73
N VAL A 8 -16.92 3.49 -0.49
CA VAL A 8 -15.49 3.37 -0.14
C VAL A 8 -14.96 1.97 -0.46
N MET A 9 -15.67 0.91 -0.03
CA MET A 9 -15.25 -0.46 -0.30
C MET A 9 -15.22 -0.79 -1.80
N VAL A 10 -16.23 -0.33 -2.56
CA VAL A 10 -16.28 -0.46 -4.01
C VAL A 10 -15.13 0.30 -4.67
N ALA A 11 -14.84 1.53 -4.23
CA ALA A 11 -13.74 2.32 -4.76
C ALA A 11 -12.38 1.65 -4.49
N LEU A 12 -12.15 1.12 -3.28
CA LEU A 12 -10.93 0.38 -2.94
C LEU A 12 -10.77 -0.87 -3.82
N THR A 13 -11.88 -1.57 -4.07
CA THR A 13 -11.91 -2.75 -4.96
C THR A 13 -11.63 -2.35 -6.40
N ALA A 14 -12.19 -1.23 -6.87
CA ALA A 14 -11.95 -0.70 -8.20
C ALA A 14 -10.48 -0.28 -8.39
N ILE A 15 -9.85 0.34 -7.38
CA ILE A 15 -8.42 0.67 -7.39
C ILE A 15 -7.57 -0.61 -7.44
N TYR A 16 -7.93 -1.63 -6.65
CA TYR A 16 -7.27 -2.94 -6.70
C TYR A 16 -7.35 -3.55 -8.10
N ALA A 17 -8.55 -3.63 -8.67
CA ALA A 17 -8.79 -4.15 -10.01
C ALA A 17 -8.02 -3.34 -11.07
N TRP A 18 -8.04 -2.00 -10.98
CA TRP A 18 -7.30 -1.14 -11.89
C TRP A 18 -5.79 -1.39 -11.85
N ALA A 19 -5.23 -1.59 -10.66
CA ALA A 19 -3.82 -1.96 -10.51
C ALA A 19 -3.50 -3.32 -11.15
N THR A 20 -4.38 -4.31 -10.95
CA THR A 20 -4.24 -5.64 -11.56
C THR A 20 -4.33 -5.57 -13.09
N PHE A 21 -5.32 -4.87 -13.64
CA PHE A 21 -5.47 -4.68 -15.09
C PHE A 21 -4.30 -3.93 -15.70
N ALA A 22 -3.78 -2.90 -15.03
CA ALA A 22 -2.64 -2.14 -15.50
C ALA A 22 -1.36 -3.01 -15.57
N PHE A 23 -1.18 -3.96 -14.66
CA PHE A 23 -0.11 -4.96 -14.77
C PHE A 23 -0.36 -5.97 -15.90
N GLY A 24 -1.59 -6.44 -16.05
CA GLY A 24 -1.96 -7.43 -17.07
C GLY A 24 -1.05 -8.66 -17.03
N LEU A 25 -0.59 -9.08 -18.22
CA LEU A 25 0.30 -10.25 -18.38
C LEU A 25 1.71 -10.07 -17.80
N ARG A 26 2.07 -8.87 -17.34
CA ARG A 26 3.36 -8.60 -16.69
C ARG A 26 3.36 -9.01 -15.23
N PHE A 27 2.20 -9.33 -14.65
CA PHE A 27 2.12 -9.79 -13.27
C PHE A 27 2.86 -11.11 -13.11
N SER A 28 3.89 -11.12 -12.27
CA SER A 28 4.59 -12.33 -11.85
C SER A 28 5.13 -12.12 -10.45
N ASN A 29 5.15 -13.20 -9.68
CA ASN A 29 5.68 -13.19 -8.32
C ASN A 29 7.21 -13.38 -8.29
N LEU A 30 7.79 -13.93 -9.37
CA LEU A 30 9.21 -14.33 -9.43
C LEU A 30 9.93 -13.87 -10.70
N THR A 31 9.23 -13.25 -11.65
CA THR A 31 9.82 -12.86 -12.93
C THR A 31 9.63 -11.38 -13.16
N TYR A 32 10.73 -10.69 -13.42
CA TYR A 32 10.69 -9.31 -13.82
C TYR A 32 10.18 -9.16 -15.27
N ARG A 33 9.13 -8.36 -15.50
CA ARG A 33 8.51 -8.13 -16.82
C ARG A 33 8.29 -6.65 -17.13
N GLY A 34 9.14 -5.79 -16.57
CA GLY A 34 9.12 -4.34 -16.82
C GLY A 34 8.43 -3.53 -15.73
N VAL A 35 8.96 -2.33 -15.46
CA VAL A 35 8.38 -1.34 -14.54
C VAL A 35 7.12 -0.71 -15.13
N LEU A 36 6.07 -0.62 -14.30
CA LEU A 36 4.87 0.17 -14.58
C LEU A 36 4.94 1.51 -13.84
N THR A 37 4.79 2.61 -14.58
CA THR A 37 4.86 3.98 -14.04
C THR A 37 3.57 4.77 -14.23
N ASN A 38 2.61 4.23 -15.00
CA ASN A 38 1.37 4.89 -15.40
C ASN A 38 0.14 4.30 -14.69
N GLY A 39 -1.02 4.91 -14.92
CA GLY A 39 -2.28 4.47 -14.32
C GLY A 39 -2.24 4.61 -12.80
N PRO A 40 -2.62 3.59 -12.01
CA PRO A 40 -2.64 3.69 -10.55
C PRO A 40 -1.23 3.79 -9.94
N TYR A 41 -0.20 3.35 -10.67
CA TYR A 41 1.19 3.35 -10.21
C TYR A 41 1.77 4.77 -10.09
N ARG A 42 1.20 5.77 -10.76
CA ARG A 42 1.63 7.17 -10.60
C ARG A 42 1.39 7.74 -9.20
N PHE A 43 0.47 7.14 -8.43
CA PHE A 43 0.04 7.67 -7.13
C PHE A 43 0.79 7.01 -5.96
N THR A 44 1.08 5.73 -6.10
CA THR A 44 1.86 4.92 -5.16
C THR A 44 2.48 3.75 -5.90
N ARG A 45 3.63 3.26 -5.42
CA ARG A 45 4.38 2.17 -6.07
C ARG A 45 3.68 0.80 -5.94
N HIS A 46 2.85 0.64 -4.90
CA HIS A 46 2.11 -0.60 -4.64
C HIS A 46 0.59 -0.33 -4.44
N PRO A 47 -0.12 0.13 -5.48
CA PRO A 47 -1.53 0.52 -5.37
C PRO A 47 -2.43 -0.65 -4.97
N ALA A 48 -2.16 -1.85 -5.50
CA ALA A 48 -2.88 -3.07 -5.13
C ALA A 48 -2.69 -3.47 -3.65
N TYR A 49 -1.51 -3.21 -3.06
CA TYR A 49 -1.27 -3.57 -1.66
C TYR A 49 -1.96 -2.58 -0.74
N LEU A 50 -1.85 -1.28 -1.06
CA LEU A 50 -2.51 -0.22 -0.31
C LEU A 50 -4.04 -0.39 -0.31
N SER A 51 -4.65 -0.55 -1.50
CA SER A 51 -6.11 -0.66 -1.60
C SER A 51 -6.64 -1.92 -0.91
N LYS A 52 -5.96 -3.07 -1.08
CA LYS A 52 -6.32 -4.32 -0.41
C LYS A 52 -6.23 -4.21 1.10
N ASN A 53 -5.17 -3.61 1.62
CA ASN A 53 -4.99 -3.47 3.05
C ASN A 53 -6.07 -2.57 3.66
N LEU A 54 -6.30 -1.40 3.06
CA LEU A 54 -7.38 -0.49 3.45
C LEU A 54 -8.74 -1.19 3.37
N PHE A 55 -8.99 -1.97 2.31
CA PHE A 55 -10.24 -2.73 2.17
C PHE A 55 -10.45 -3.64 3.37
N TRP A 56 -9.46 -4.44 3.76
CA TRP A 56 -9.60 -5.32 4.93
C TRP A 56 -9.86 -4.56 6.23
N TRP A 57 -9.18 -3.44 6.48
CA TRP A 57 -9.45 -2.60 7.64
C TRP A 57 -10.89 -2.08 7.64
N THR A 58 -11.38 -1.62 6.48
CA THR A 58 -12.75 -1.09 6.35
C THR A 58 -13.84 -2.15 6.35
N SER A 59 -13.56 -3.36 5.86
CA SER A 59 -14.55 -4.43 5.76
C SER A 59 -14.68 -5.20 7.06
N THR A 60 -13.59 -5.31 7.84
CA THR A 60 -13.57 -6.11 9.07
C THR A 60 -13.73 -5.29 10.34
N LEU A 61 -13.31 -4.02 10.34
CA LEU A 61 -13.32 -3.12 11.51
C LEU A 61 -12.84 -3.87 12.77
N PRO A 62 -11.60 -4.40 12.79
CA PRO A 62 -11.20 -5.42 13.77
C PRO A 62 -11.20 -4.95 15.23
N PHE A 63 -11.26 -3.64 15.45
CA PHE A 63 -11.35 -2.99 16.75
C PHE A 63 -12.80 -2.85 17.26
N ILE A 64 -13.81 -3.15 16.45
CA ILE A 64 -15.22 -3.17 16.84
C ILE A 64 -15.69 -4.62 16.89
N VAL A 65 -15.97 -5.12 18.09
CA VAL A 65 -16.49 -6.47 18.32
C VAL A 65 -17.89 -6.42 18.90
N THR A 66 -18.75 -7.38 18.54
CA THR A 66 -20.15 -7.43 18.99
C THR A 66 -20.33 -8.12 20.34
N ASN A 67 -19.30 -8.81 20.84
CA ASN A 67 -19.32 -9.58 22.09
C ASN A 67 -18.81 -8.77 23.31
N GLY A 68 -18.43 -7.50 23.13
CA GLY A 68 -17.90 -6.64 24.20
C GLY A 68 -16.48 -7.01 24.70
N SER A 69 -15.81 -7.98 24.08
CA SER A 69 -14.49 -8.46 24.52
C SER A 69 -13.37 -7.53 24.05
N LEU A 70 -12.77 -6.78 24.98
CA LEU A 70 -11.59 -5.97 24.68
C LEU A 70 -10.43 -6.83 24.18
N THR A 71 -10.28 -8.03 24.72
CA THR A 71 -9.24 -8.99 24.29
C THR A 71 -9.40 -9.37 22.82
N ASP A 72 -10.64 -9.62 22.36
CA ASP A 72 -10.87 -9.94 20.95
C ASP A 72 -10.62 -8.73 20.04
N ALA A 73 -11.04 -7.53 20.45
CA ALA A 73 -10.77 -6.30 19.71
C ALA A 73 -9.26 -6.07 19.53
N VAL A 74 -8.49 -6.23 20.61
CA VAL A 74 -7.02 -6.10 20.58
C VAL A 74 -6.42 -7.21 19.72
N ARG A 75 -6.79 -8.47 19.93
CA ARG A 75 -6.27 -9.61 19.16
C ARG A 75 -6.50 -9.42 17.66
N ASN A 76 -7.72 -9.12 17.24
CA ASN A 76 -8.06 -8.96 15.84
C ASN A 76 -7.30 -7.79 15.21
N THR A 77 -7.20 -6.67 15.93
CA THR A 77 -6.48 -5.47 15.47
C THR A 77 -4.99 -5.74 15.32
N VAL A 78 -4.36 -6.43 16.28
CA VAL A 78 -2.96 -6.82 16.22
C VAL A 78 -2.72 -7.79 15.06
N LEU A 79 -3.56 -8.80 14.89
CA LEU A 79 -3.42 -9.76 13.79
C LEU A 79 -3.52 -9.08 12.42
N LEU A 80 -4.51 -8.21 12.21
CA LEU A 80 -4.61 -7.46 10.96
C LEU A 80 -3.44 -6.46 10.80
N GLY A 81 -2.96 -5.88 11.89
CA GLY A 81 -1.75 -5.06 11.93
C GLY A 81 -0.51 -5.83 11.45
N VAL A 82 -0.31 -7.05 11.94
CA VAL A 82 0.79 -7.93 11.51
C VAL A 82 0.67 -8.27 10.02
N VAL A 83 -0.53 -8.63 9.54
CA VAL A 83 -0.77 -8.87 8.10
C VAL A 83 -0.44 -7.63 7.28
N SER A 84 -0.81 -6.44 7.75
CA SER A 84 -0.48 -5.16 7.11
C SER A 84 1.03 -4.91 7.09
N GLY A 85 1.72 -5.24 8.17
CA GLY A 85 3.18 -5.25 8.25
C GLY A 85 3.80 -6.16 7.20
N ILE A 86 3.30 -7.40 7.04
CA ILE A 86 3.80 -8.35 6.01
C ILE A 86 3.74 -7.73 4.62
N TYR A 87 2.64 -7.05 4.26
CA TYR A 87 2.54 -6.35 2.98
C TYR A 87 3.50 -5.17 2.86
N TYR A 88 3.78 -4.46 3.96
CA TYR A 88 4.79 -3.41 3.98
C TYR A 88 6.20 -3.98 3.77
N TRP A 89 6.60 -5.01 4.51
CA TRP A 89 7.91 -5.66 4.33
C TRP A 89 8.05 -6.23 2.92
N ARG A 90 7.00 -6.88 2.41
CA ARG A 90 6.97 -7.39 1.04
C ARG A 90 7.18 -6.29 0.00
N ALA A 91 6.48 -5.17 0.12
CA ALA A 91 6.71 -4.01 -0.74
C ALA A 91 8.17 -3.58 -0.67
N ARG A 92 8.72 -3.39 0.53
CA ARG A 92 10.11 -2.98 0.71
C ARG A 92 11.13 -3.94 0.10
N THR A 93 10.91 -5.24 0.20
CA THR A 93 11.80 -6.25 -0.40
C THR A 93 11.72 -6.23 -1.92
N GLU A 94 10.51 -6.08 -2.49
CA GLU A 94 10.33 -5.93 -3.94
C GLU A 94 11.02 -4.66 -4.45
N GLU A 95 10.86 -3.52 -3.76
CA GLU A 95 11.52 -2.26 -4.11
C GLU A 95 13.05 -2.36 -4.02
N ALA A 96 13.59 -2.99 -2.96
CA ALA A 96 15.04 -3.14 -2.78
C ALA A 96 15.66 -4.00 -3.89
N HIS A 97 15.00 -5.09 -4.27
CA HIS A 97 15.42 -5.94 -5.38
C HIS A 97 15.41 -5.17 -6.71
N LEU A 98 14.29 -4.49 -7.02
CA LEU A 98 14.16 -3.71 -8.26
C LEU A 98 15.15 -2.53 -8.35
N LEU A 99 15.47 -1.89 -7.22
CA LEU A 99 16.49 -0.82 -7.17
C LEU A 99 17.89 -1.33 -7.53
N GLY A 100 18.21 -2.56 -7.13
CA GLY A 100 19.48 -3.21 -7.46
C GLY A 100 19.56 -3.60 -8.94
N GLU A 101 18.46 -4.11 -9.51
CA GLU A 101 18.47 -4.76 -10.82
C GLU A 101 18.14 -3.83 -12.00
N ASP A 102 17.31 -2.78 -11.82
CA ASP A 102 16.81 -1.99 -12.95
C ASP A 102 17.03 -0.47 -12.81
N ALA A 103 17.75 0.11 -13.78
CA ALA A 103 17.94 1.56 -13.91
C ALA A 103 16.62 2.34 -14.07
N LYS A 104 15.67 1.83 -14.84
CA LYS A 104 14.34 2.44 -15.04
C LYS A 104 13.56 2.46 -13.74
N TYR A 105 13.71 1.44 -12.89
CA TYR A 105 13.08 1.45 -11.57
C TYR A 105 13.70 2.50 -10.66
N ARG A 106 15.02 2.70 -10.71
CA ARG A 106 15.69 3.79 -9.96
C ARG A 106 15.19 5.17 -10.37
N GLU A 107 15.05 5.41 -11.67
CA GLU A 107 14.48 6.67 -12.19
C GLU A 107 13.04 6.88 -11.70
N TYR A 108 12.20 5.85 -11.82
CA TYR A 108 10.83 5.89 -11.33
C TYR A 108 10.77 6.12 -9.81
N HIS A 109 11.62 5.45 -9.04
CA HIS A 109 11.72 5.62 -7.59
C HIS A 109 12.12 7.06 -7.22
N ALA A 110 13.10 7.63 -7.91
CA ALA A 110 13.53 9.03 -7.70
C ALA A 110 12.40 10.01 -8.06
N TRP A 111 11.71 9.78 -9.17
CA TRP A 111 10.55 10.58 -9.57
C TRP A 111 9.42 10.51 -8.54
N MET A 112 9.11 9.32 -8.03
CA MET A 112 8.07 9.10 -7.01
C MET A 112 8.39 9.82 -5.70
N ALA A 113 9.66 9.88 -5.28
CA ALA A 113 10.05 10.61 -4.08
C ALA A 113 9.67 12.11 -4.14
N GLN A 114 9.67 12.69 -5.34
CA GLN A 114 9.35 14.09 -5.56
C GLN A 114 7.85 14.29 -5.87
N ASN A 115 7.24 13.39 -6.65
CA ASN A 115 5.94 13.62 -7.29
C ASN A 115 4.78 12.77 -6.74
N ALA A 116 5.03 11.69 -6.01
CA ALA A 116 3.97 10.79 -5.55
C ALA A 116 3.08 11.46 -4.49
N LEU A 117 1.77 11.52 -4.75
CA LEU A 117 0.79 12.13 -3.83
C LEU A 117 0.72 11.41 -2.47
N ILE A 118 0.88 10.09 -2.45
CA ILE A 118 0.76 9.28 -1.22
C ILE A 118 2.14 9.01 -0.62
N THR A 119 3.09 8.54 -1.42
CA THR A 119 4.41 8.12 -0.91
C THR A 119 5.34 9.31 -0.65
N GLY A 120 5.27 10.35 -1.49
CA GLY A 120 6.11 11.55 -1.37
C GLY A 120 5.68 12.47 -0.23
N THR A 121 4.40 12.53 0.10
CA THR A 121 3.87 13.33 1.22
C THR A 121 4.36 12.81 2.58
N PHE A 122 4.32 11.49 2.81
CA PHE A 122 4.88 10.89 4.02
C PHE A 122 6.40 11.13 4.13
N GLY A 123 7.16 11.01 3.04
CA GLY A 123 8.60 11.28 3.04
C GLY A 123 8.94 12.73 3.36
N ARG A 124 8.18 13.69 2.81
CA ARG A 124 8.34 15.12 3.12
C ARG A 124 7.99 15.43 4.56
N LEU A 125 6.89 14.88 5.09
CA LEU A 125 6.48 15.02 6.49
C LEU A 125 7.55 14.47 7.44
N LEU A 126 8.13 13.31 7.13
CA LEU A 126 9.19 12.71 7.94
C LEU A 126 10.50 13.53 7.88
N ALA A 127 10.80 14.16 6.74
CA ALA A 127 11.96 15.04 6.57
C ALA A 127 11.81 16.40 7.28
N MET A 128 10.57 16.81 7.56
CA MET A 128 10.26 18.01 8.37
C MET A 128 10.39 17.77 9.88
N LEU A 129 10.50 16.51 10.32
CA LEU A 129 10.79 16.23 11.73
C LEU A 129 12.22 16.68 12.06
N PRO A 130 12.42 17.41 13.18
CA PRO A 130 13.75 17.82 13.60
C PRO A 130 14.59 16.56 13.81
N LYS A 131 15.65 16.42 13.00
CA LYS A 131 16.69 15.43 13.27
C LYS A 131 17.33 15.83 14.58
N GLY A 132 17.05 15.09 15.65
CA GLY A 132 17.70 15.31 16.94
C GLY A 132 19.20 15.41 16.74
N THR A 133 19.76 16.59 17.03
CA THR A 133 21.19 16.78 17.20
C THR A 133 21.64 15.85 18.32
N LYS A 134 22.66 15.02 18.02
CA LYS A 134 23.34 14.18 19.00
C LYS A 134 23.85 15.01 20.17
#